data_AF-A0A3B9N9K4-F1
#
_entry.id   AF-A0A3B9N9K4-F1
#
_cell.length_a   1.000
_cell.length_b   1.000
_cell.length_c   1.000
_cell.angle_alpha   90.00
_cell.angle_beta   90.00
_cell.angle_gamma   90.00
#
_symmetry.space_group_name_H-M   'P 1'
#
loop_
_entity.id
_entity.type
_entity.pdbx_description
1 polymer ?
#
loop_
_entity_poly.entity_id
_entity_poly.type
_entity_poly.pdbx_seq_one_letter_code
_entity_poly.pdbx_strand_id
1 'polypeptide(L)' 'ESIFMPHCSHLSEDQPGRAYYGFNFQLGNKNFKFRKAKITPRKVGLFIALWKRDSDGRPSPLLQMILSIITLF' A
#
# COMPACT_ATOMS: atom_id res chain seq x y z
N GLU A 1 17.66 -13.57 22.85
CA GLU A 1 16.93 -12.30 22.65
C GLU A 1 15.56 -12.63 22.05
N SER A 2 14.46 -12.25 22.70
CA SER A 2 13.12 -12.48 22.16
C SER A 2 12.85 -11.46 21.06
N ILE A 3 12.74 -11.91 19.81
CA ILE A 3 12.32 -11.06 18.69
C ILE A 3 10.92 -10.54 19.02
N PHE A 4 10.79 -9.23 19.23
CA PHE A 4 9.48 -8.59 19.40
C PHE A 4 8.77 -8.63 18.05
N MET A 5 7.94 -9.66 17.84
CA MET A 5 7.06 -9.73 16.67
C MET A 5 5.82 -8.88 16.98
N PRO A 6 5.62 -7.74 16.29
CA PRO A 6 4.45 -6.91 16.53
C PRO A 6 3.19 -7.67 16.11
N HIS A 7 2.19 -7.68 16.99
CA HIS A 7 0.89 -8.30 16.73
C HIS A 7 0.16 -7.57 15.59
N CYS A 8 -0.31 -8.33 14.60
CA CYS A 8 -1.11 -7.81 13.50
C CYS A 8 -2.61 -7.87 13.82
N SER A 9 -3.29 -6.73 13.74
CA SER A 9 -4.72 -6.61 14.03
C SER A 9 -5.44 -5.70 13.02
N HIS A 10 -6.77 -5.66 13.10
CA HIS A 10 -7.62 -4.77 12.29
C HIS A 10 -7.43 -4.89 10.78
N LEU A 11 -7.22 -6.13 10.28
CA LEU A 11 -7.12 -6.41 8.86
C LEU A 11 -8.44 -6.09 8.15
N SER A 12 -8.40 -5.21 7.15
CA SER A 12 -9.56 -4.82 6.35
C SER A 12 -9.17 -4.51 4.92
N GLU A 13 -10.07 -4.76 3.98
CA GLU A 13 -9.82 -4.45 2.57
C GLU A 13 -9.86 -2.92 2.32
N ASP A 14 -8.88 -2.40 1.58
CA ASP A 14 -8.83 -1.01 1.14
C ASP A 14 -9.41 -0.91 -0.29
N GLN A 15 -10.71 -0.63 -0.37
CA GLN A 15 -11.48 -0.51 -1.62
C GLN A 15 -10.77 0.34 -2.70
N PRO A 16 -10.28 1.58 -2.42
CA PRO A 16 -9.55 2.40 -3.39
C PRO A 16 -8.37 1.74 -4.12
N GLY A 17 -7.76 0.71 -3.57
CA GLY A 17 -6.71 -0.02 -4.27
C GLY A 17 -6.87 -1.52 -4.17
N ARG A 18 -8.13 -2.00 -4.16
CA ARG A 18 -8.49 -3.39 -4.46
C ARG A 18 -7.78 -3.89 -5.71
N ALA A 19 -7.67 -3.06 -6.75
CA ALA A 19 -6.94 -3.37 -7.98
C ALA A 19 -5.46 -3.74 -7.74
N TYR A 20 -4.87 -3.33 -6.62
CA TYR A 20 -3.50 -3.60 -6.21
C TYR A 20 -3.47 -4.39 -4.90
N TYR A 21 -4.42 -5.31 -4.67
CA TYR A 21 -4.49 -6.13 -3.45
C TYR A 21 -4.42 -5.29 -2.17
N GLY A 22 -5.31 -4.31 -2.10
CA GLY A 22 -5.33 -3.30 -1.06
C GLY A 22 -5.81 -3.78 0.30
N PHE A 23 -4.99 -3.63 1.32
CA PHE A 23 -5.39 -3.90 2.70
C PHE A 23 -4.90 -2.82 3.67
N ASN A 24 -5.66 -2.60 4.72
CA ASN A 24 -5.24 -1.89 5.92
C ASN A 24 -5.07 -2.89 7.05
N PHE A 25 -4.09 -2.67 7.90
CA PHE A 25 -3.92 -3.42 9.15
C PHE A 25 -3.12 -2.58 10.14
N GLN A 26 -3.05 -3.04 11.38
CA GLN A 26 -2.25 -2.44 12.43
C GLN A 26 -1.15 -3.40 12.87
N LEU A 27 0.04 -2.86 13.12
CA LEU A 27 1.12 -3.57 13.82
C LEU A 27 1.42 -2.79 15.11
N GLY A 28 1.04 -3.36 16.26
CA GLY A 28 0.99 -2.62 17.51
C GLY A 28 0.07 -1.39 17.39
N ASN A 29 0.62 -0.18 17.62
CA ASN A 29 -0.16 1.07 17.59
C ASN A 29 -0.02 1.86 16.27
N LYS A 30 0.54 1.25 15.22
CA LYS A 30 0.78 1.89 13.92
C LYS A 30 -0.17 1.33 12.86
N ASN A 31 -0.77 2.22 12.06
CA ASN A 31 -1.63 1.85 10.94
C ASN A 31 -0.80 1.72 9.65
N PHE A 32 -1.04 0.66 8.90
CA PHE A 32 -0.36 0.36 7.64
C PHE A 32 -1.35 0.23 6.49
N LYS A 33 -0.91 0.65 5.30
CA LYS A 33 -1.58 0.38 4.02
C LYS A 33 -0.67 -0.51 3.18
N PHE A 34 -1.18 -1.66 2.79
CA PHE A 34 -0.51 -2.58 1.90
C PHE A 34 -1.11 -2.53 0.50
N ARG A 35 -0.23 -2.65 -0.49
CA ARG A 35 -0.55 -2.77 -1.91
C ARG A 35 0.49 -3.69 -2.57
N LYS A 36 0.05 -4.52 -3.51
CA LYS A 36 0.90 -5.32 -4.40
C LYS A 36 1.11 -4.56 -5.71
N ALA A 37 2.36 -4.25 -6.02
CA ALA A 37 2.72 -3.61 -7.28
C ALA A 37 2.51 -4.55 -8.50
N LYS A 38 2.36 -3.97 -9.69
CA LYS A 38 2.17 -4.69 -10.94
C LYS A 38 3.32 -4.43 -11.91
N ILE A 39 3.69 -5.47 -12.65
CA ILE A 39 4.58 -5.34 -13.81
C ILE A 39 3.73 -4.87 -14.99
N THR A 40 4.23 -3.92 -15.78
CA THR A 40 3.56 -3.48 -17.00
C THR A 40 4.37 -3.88 -18.22
N PRO A 41 3.75 -4.34 -19.33
CA PRO A 41 4.50 -4.76 -20.52
C PRO A 41 5.26 -3.62 -21.21
N ARG A 42 4.78 -2.37 -21.07
CA ARG A 42 5.26 -1.21 -21.82
C ARG A 42 6.33 -0.38 -21.09
N LYS A 43 6.50 -0.59 -19.79
CA LYS A 43 7.47 0.16 -18.98
C LYS A 43 8.13 -0.79 -17.98
N VAL A 44 9.45 -0.73 -17.93
CA VAL A 44 10.26 -1.47 -16.95
C VAL A 44 9.97 -0.91 -15.55
N GLY A 45 9.78 -1.80 -14.58
CA GLY A 45 9.57 -1.46 -13.18
C GLY A 45 8.28 -2.01 -12.58
N LEU A 46 8.12 -1.80 -11.28
CA LEU A 46 6.92 -2.13 -10.52
C LEU A 46 6.06 -0.88 -10.36
N PHE A 47 4.80 -0.99 -10.74
CA PHE A 47 3.85 0.11 -10.75
C PHE A 47 2.81 -0.06 -9.65
N ILE A 48 2.57 1.03 -8.94
CA ILE A 48 1.53 1.11 -7.92
C ILE A 48 0.81 2.45 -8.03
N ALA A 49 -0.49 2.44 -7.74
CA ALA A 49 -1.29 3.65 -7.65
C ALA A 49 -1.71 3.89 -6.21
N LEU A 50 -1.42 5.08 -5.70
CA LEU A 50 -1.88 5.56 -4.40
C LEU A 50 -2.93 6.64 -4.62
N TRP A 51 -4.07 6.49 -3.97
CA TRP A 51 -5.18 7.44 -4.03
C TRP A 51 -5.35 8.10 -2.66
N LYS A 52 -5.57 9.41 -2.63
CA LYS A 52 -6.01 10.15 -1.45
C LYS A 52 -7.22 10.97 -1.83
N ARG A 53 -8.14 11.16 -0.89
CA ARG A 53 -9.22 12.13 -1.11
C ARG A 53 -8.69 13.55 -0.87
N ASP A 54 -9.03 14.46 -1.77
CA ASP A 54 -8.80 15.89 -1.56
C ASP A 54 -9.74 16.46 -0.49
N SER A 55 -9.65 17.77 -0.25
CA SER A 55 -10.53 18.48 0.70
C SER A 55 -12.01 18.34 0.37
N ASP A 56 -12.35 18.10 -0.89
CA ASP A 56 -13.71 17.99 -1.41
C ASP A 56 -14.18 16.53 -1.48
N GLY A 57 -13.38 15.60 -0.95
CA GLY A 57 -13.69 14.17 -0.90
C GLY A 57 -13.48 13.42 -2.21
N ARG A 58 -12.95 14.06 -3.26
CA ARG A 58 -12.75 13.45 -4.57
C ARG A 58 -11.48 12.61 -4.57
N PRO A 59 -11.48 11.40 -5.19
CA PRO A 59 -10.27 10.60 -5.30
C PRO A 59 -9.26 11.31 -6.20
N SER A 60 -8.13 11.71 -5.62
CA SER A 60 -6.99 12.32 -6.29
C SER A 60 -5.80 11.36 -6.26
N PRO A 61 -5.12 11.13 -7.40
CA PRO A 61 -3.92 10.29 -7.43
C PRO A 61 -2.77 11.03 -6.71
N LEU A 62 -2.20 10.40 -5.68
CA LEU A 62 -1.05 10.95 -4.97
C LEU A 62 0.26 10.75 -5.73
N LEU A 63 0.40 9.62 -6.46
CA LEU A 63 1.61 9.31 -7.23
C LEU A 63 1.36 8.07 -8.09
N GLN A 64 1.78 8.11 -9.37
CA GLN A 64 2.17 6.90 -10.10
C GLN A 64 3.68 6.78 -9.97
N MET A 65 4.14 6.13 -8.89
CA MET A 65 5.58 5.96 -8.69
C MET A 65 6.06 4.73 -9.45
N ILE A 66 7.06 4.92 -10.31
CA ILE A 66 7.97 3.85 -10.73
C ILE A 66 8.80 3.55 -9.48
N LEU A 67 8.40 2.58 -8.68
CA LEU A 67 9.22 2.13 -7.56
C LEU A 67 10.30 1.20 -8.11
N SER A 68 11.43 1.80 -8.45
CA SER A 68 12.70 1.08 -8.38
C SER A 68 13.00 0.86 -6.89
N ILE A 69 12.97 -0.41 -6.49
CA ILE A 69 13.61 -0.99 -5.29
C ILE A 69 12.80 -0.93 -3.96
N ILE A 70 12.37 -2.15 -3.57
CA ILE A 70 12.51 -2.83 -2.26
C ILE A 70 12.18 -2.04 -0.98
N THR A 71 11.22 -2.57 -0.22
CA THR A 71 11.27 -2.57 1.26
C THR A 71 10.98 -4.03 1.67
N LEU A 72 12.01 -4.88 1.79
CA LEU A 72 12.83 -5.19 2.98
C LEU A 72 12.01 -5.82 4.12
N PHE A 73 12.49 -7.01 4.50
CA PHE A 73 12.24 -7.86 5.68
C PHE A 73 11.38 -7.29 6.82
#